data_AF-A0A0M3DL46-F1
#
_entry.id   AF-A0A0M3DL46-F1
#
_cell.length_a   1.000
_cell.length_b   1.000
_cell.length_c   1.000
_cell.angle_alpha   90.00
_cell.angle_beta   90.00
_cell.angle_gamma   90.00
#
_symmetry.space_group_name_H-M   'P 1'
#
loop_
_entity.id
_entity.type
_entity.pdbx_description
1 polymer ?
#
loop_
_entity_poly.entity_id
_entity_poly.type
_entity_poly.pdbx_seq_one_letter_code
_entity_poly.pdbx_strand_id
1 'polypeptide(L)'
;MLNTIEIILKILFFILSFIWAGKIMILRSDKQIVINPLLISISAILALLPDAIFGINLQFVNITLYFIYVVIILFGLYCMKRKNGVF
;
A
#
# COMPACT_ATOMS: atom_id res chain seq x y z
N MET A 1 4.23 -21.68 -4.72
CA MET A 1 4.55 -20.46 -5.49
C MET A 1 3.82 -19.23 -4.96
N LEU A 2 2.49 -19.30 -4.73
CA LEU A 2 1.72 -18.18 -4.16
C LEU A 2 2.22 -17.73 -2.78
N ASN A 3 2.60 -18.65 -1.87
CA ASN A 3 3.21 -18.28 -0.59
C ASN A 3 4.46 -17.41 -0.77
N THR A 4 5.33 -17.74 -1.73
CA THR A 4 6.57 -16.98 -1.99
C THR A 4 6.25 -15.57 -2.48
N ILE A 5 5.27 -15.44 -3.37
CA ILE A 5 4.79 -14.14 -3.88
C ILE A 5 4.21 -13.31 -2.74
N GLU A 6 3.37 -13.91 -1.91
CA GLU A 6 2.77 -13.26 -0.75
C GLU A 6 3.84 -12.75 0.23
N ILE A 7 4.87 -13.56 0.52
CA ILE A 7 5.99 -13.16 1.38
C ILE A 7 6.75 -11.97 0.79
N ILE A 8 7.07 -12.01 -0.50
CA ILE A 8 7.74 -10.90 -1.19
C ILE A 8 6.89 -9.62 -1.11
N LEU A 9 5.58 -9.73 -1.33
CA LEU A 9 4.64 -8.62 -1.25
C LEU A 9 4.52 -8.06 0.17
N LYS A 10 4.54 -8.92 1.21
CA LYS A 10 4.57 -8.50 2.62
C LYS A 10 5.84 -7.70 2.94
N ILE A 11 7.00 -8.15 2.45
CA ILE A 11 8.26 -7.45 2.63
C ILE A 11 8.21 -6.07 1.93
N LEU A 12 7.72 -6.03 0.69
CA LEU A 12 7.53 -4.77 -0.06
C LEU A 12 6.55 -3.83 0.64
N PHE A 13 5.43 -4.35 1.13
CA PHE A 13 4.44 -3.59 1.91
C PHE A 13 5.11 -2.92 3.11
N PHE A 14 5.92 -3.67 3.88
CA PHE A 14 6.61 -3.14 5.05
C PHE A 14 7.60 -2.02 4.68
N ILE A 15 8.50 -2.27 3.73
CA ILE A 15 9.52 -1.29 3.30
C ILE A 15 8.86 -0.02 2.75
N LEU A 16 7.86 -0.16 1.88
CA LEU A 16 7.16 0.97 1.27
C LEU A 16 6.34 1.77 2.29
N SER A 17 5.75 1.11 3.29
CA SER A 17 5.07 1.78 4.41
C SER A 17 6.01 2.73 5.15
N PHE A 18 7.23 2.27 5.48
CA PHE A 18 8.25 3.09 6.14
C PHE A 18 8.68 4.28 5.27
N ILE A 19 8.93 4.04 3.98
CA ILE A 19 9.30 5.11 3.04
C ILE A 19 8.17 6.15 2.95
N TRP A 20 6.92 5.71 2.85
CA TRP A 20 5.75 6.59 2.75
C TRP A 20 5.54 7.40 4.04
N ALA A 21 5.62 6.76 5.20
CA ALA A 21 5.52 7.44 6.50
C ALA A 21 6.56 8.56 6.64
N GLY A 22 7.81 8.29 6.26
CA GLY A 22 8.87 9.32 6.23
C GLY A 22 8.56 10.48 5.28
N LYS A 23 7.94 10.21 4.12
CA LYS A 23 7.53 11.25 3.16
C LYS A 23 6.37 12.11 3.66
N ILE A 24 5.38 11.53 4.33
CA ILE A 24 4.29 12.31 4.96
C ILE A 24 4.85 13.23 6.05
N MET A 25 5.79 12.74 6.85
CA MET A 25 6.35 13.52 7.97
C MET A 25 7.13 14.75 7.50
N ILE A 26 7.79 14.67 6.33
CA ILE A 26 8.68 15.72 5.82
C ILE A 26 7.98 16.66 4.83
N LEU A 27 7.06 16.14 4.01
CA LEU A 27 6.40 16.90 2.95
C LEU A 27 4.90 16.91 3.20
N ARG A 28 4.27 18.08 3.28
CA ARG A 28 2.81 18.21 3.17
C ARG A 28 2.47 18.53 1.72
N SER A 29 1.63 17.71 1.07
CA SER A 29 1.17 17.95 -0.31
C SER A 29 -0.28 17.55 -0.46
N ASP A 30 -1.04 18.30 -1.27
CA ASP A 30 -2.46 18.02 -1.56
C ASP A 30 -2.67 16.59 -2.09
N LYS A 31 -1.66 16.03 -2.78
CA LYS A 31 -1.71 14.65 -3.28
C LYS A 31 -1.78 13.62 -2.14
N GLN A 32 -1.24 13.94 -0.96
CA GLN A 32 -1.28 13.05 0.21
C GLN A 32 -2.67 12.97 0.84
N ILE A 33 -3.52 13.98 0.64
CA ILE A 33 -4.90 13.99 1.15
C ILE A 33 -5.72 12.84 0.55
N VAL A 34 -5.42 12.45 -0.70
CA VAL A 34 -6.09 11.33 -1.38
C VAL A 34 -5.40 10.00 -1.10
N ILE A 35 -4.07 9.98 -1.10
CA ILE A 35 -3.31 8.72 -0.99
C ILE A 35 -3.34 8.16 0.43
N ASN A 36 -3.26 9.01 1.46
CA ASN A 36 -3.19 8.53 2.84
C ASN A 36 -4.46 7.77 3.27
N PRO A 37 -5.69 8.26 3.03
CA PRO A 37 -6.91 7.48 3.31
C PRO A 37 -6.93 6.13 2.59
N LEU A 38 -6.50 6.06 1.32
CA LEU A 38 -6.46 4.80 0.56
C LEU A 38 -5.52 3.77 1.20
N LEU A 39 -4.31 4.21 1.60
CA LEU A 39 -3.35 3.31 2.26
C LEU A 39 -3.84 2.83 3.63
N ILE A 40 -4.52 3.70 4.39
CA ILE A 40 -5.12 3.33 5.68
C ILE A 40 -6.25 2.33 5.47
N SER A 41 -7.14 2.54 4.51
CA SER A 41 -8.23 1.61 4.20
C SER A 41 -7.73 0.23 3.81
N ILE A 42 -6.72 0.14 2.95
CA ILE A 42 -6.14 -1.17 2.55
C ILE A 42 -5.47 -1.85 3.74
N SER A 43 -4.73 -1.10 4.55
CA SER A 43 -4.08 -1.64 5.77
C SER A 43 -5.11 -2.15 6.78
N ALA A 44 -6.21 -1.42 6.96
CA ALA A 44 -7.30 -1.82 7.85
C ALA A 44 -7.99 -3.10 7.36
N ILE A 45 -8.25 -3.23 6.06
CA ILE A 45 -8.83 -4.44 5.47
C ILE A 45 -7.88 -5.63 5.68
N LEU A 46 -6.58 -5.44 5.44
CA LEU A 46 -5.57 -6.49 5.66
C LEU A 46 -5.47 -6.92 7.13
N ALA A 47 -5.58 -5.98 8.08
CA ALA A 47 -5.50 -6.27 9.52
C ALA A 47 -6.77 -6.93 10.08
N LEU A 48 -7.92 -6.59 9.51
CA LEU A 48 -9.23 -7.07 9.94
C LEU A 48 -9.71 -8.28 9.12
N LEU A 49 -8.91 -8.82 8.21
CA LEU A 49 -9.26 -10.05 7.47
C LEU A 49 -8.99 -11.25 8.40
N PRO A 50 -10.01 -11.86 9.03
CA PRO A 50 -9.80 -13.09 9.78
C PRO A 50 -9.56 -14.24 8.81
N ASP A 51 -8.69 -15.16 9.20
CA ASP A 51 -8.29 -16.30 8.38
C ASP A 51 -9.46 -17.22 7.96
N ALA A 52 -10.63 -17.08 8.58
CA ALA A 52 -11.73 -18.05 8.51
C ALA A 52 -13.09 -17.52 8.01
N ILE A 53 -13.30 -16.21 7.76
CA ILE A 53 -14.67 -15.69 7.55
C ILE A 53 -15.19 -15.79 6.10
N PHE A 54 -14.36 -16.12 5.12
CA PHE A 54 -14.85 -16.28 3.76
C PHE A 54 -14.25 -17.54 3.13
N GLY A 55 -15.09 -18.44 2.61
CA GLY A 55 -14.68 -19.54 1.72
C GLY A 55 -14.09 -19.09 0.38
N ILE A 56 -13.63 -17.84 0.33
CA ILE A 56 -12.80 -17.24 -0.71
C ILE A 56 -11.36 -17.62 -0.38
N ASN A 57 -10.54 -17.87 -1.40
CA ASN A 57 -9.12 -18.16 -1.19
C ASN A 57 -8.41 -16.90 -0.63
N LEU A 58 -8.37 -16.80 0.70
CA LEU A 58 -7.87 -15.66 1.47
C LEU A 58 -6.46 -15.22 1.03
N GLN A 59 -5.64 -16.20 0.64
CA GLN A 59 -4.32 -15.95 0.10
C GLN A 59 -4.36 -15.08 -1.16
N PHE A 60 -5.30 -15.32 -2.07
CA PHE A 60 -5.44 -14.48 -3.27
C PHE A 60 -5.88 -13.06 -2.91
N VAL A 61 -6.83 -12.90 -1.98
CA VAL A 61 -7.28 -11.59 -1.53
C VAL A 61 -6.14 -10.79 -0.91
N ASN A 62 -5.34 -11.42 -0.04
CA ASN A 62 -4.16 -10.80 0.56
C ASN A 62 -3.15 -10.37 -0.51
N ILE A 63 -2.82 -11.25 -1.45
CA ILE A 63 -1.91 -10.95 -2.56
C ILE A 63 -2.43 -9.76 -3.37
N THR A 64 -3.72 -9.73 -3.72
CA THR A 64 -4.34 -8.62 -4.45
C THR A 64 -4.26 -7.31 -3.67
N LEU A 65 -4.57 -7.32 -2.39
CA LEU A 65 -4.52 -6.13 -1.54
C LEU A 65 -3.09 -5.60 -1.36
N TYR A 66 -2.11 -6.48 -1.11
CA TYR A 66 -0.71 -6.07 -1.06
C TYR A 66 -0.22 -5.52 -2.40
N PHE A 67 -0.63 -6.12 -3.51
CA PHE A 67 -0.28 -5.62 -4.84
C PHE A 67 -0.86 -4.23 -5.11
N ILE A 68 -2.15 -4.02 -4.81
CA ILE A 68 -2.80 -2.69 -4.93
C ILE A 68 -2.08 -1.66 -4.07
N TYR A 69 -1.74 -2.02 -2.83
CA TYR A 69 -1.00 -1.14 -1.92
C TYR A 69 0.34 -0.69 -2.51
N VAL A 70 1.11 -1.63 -3.05
CA VAL A 70 2.39 -1.35 -3.71
C VAL A 70 2.20 -0.39 -4.88
N VAL A 71 1.21 -0.63 -5.74
CA VAL A 71 0.91 0.23 -6.90
C VAL A 71 0.57 1.66 -6.46
N ILE A 72 -0.27 1.81 -5.43
CA ILE A 72 -0.68 3.13 -4.91
C ILE A 72 0.52 3.88 -4.33
N ILE A 73 1.38 3.23 -3.54
CA ILE A 73 2.57 3.89 -3.01
C ILE A 73 3.52 4.29 -4.13
N LEU A 74 3.80 3.41 -5.09
CA LEU A 74 4.70 3.73 -6.20
C LEU A 74 4.16 4.91 -7.01
N PHE A 75 2.86 4.93 -7.29
CA PHE A 75 2.20 6.06 -7.92
C PHE A 75 2.33 7.34 -7.08
N GLY A 76 2.09 7.26 -5.78
CA GLY A 76 2.24 8.38 -4.87
C GLY A 76 3.65 8.93 -4.82
N LEU A 77 4.66 8.06 -4.75
CA LEU A 77 6.07 8.43 -4.75
C LEU A 77 6.46 9.09 -6.08
N TYR A 78 5.98 8.56 -7.20
CA TYR A 78 6.15 9.16 -8.52
C TYR A 78 5.54 10.57 -8.58
N CYS A 79 4.29 10.72 -8.14
CA CYS A 79 3.58 11.99 -8.11
C CYS A 79 4.22 13.04 -7.19
N MET A 80 4.86 12.62 -6.10
CA MET A 80 5.61 13.50 -5.19
C MET A 80 7.01 13.86 -5.71
N LYS A 81 7.68 12.96 -6.44
CA LYS A 81 8.98 13.26 -7.09
C LYS A 81 8.84 14.34 -8.16
N ARG A 82 7.66 14.45 -8.79
CA ARG A 82 7.36 15.43 -9.85
C ARG A 82 7.14 16.87 -9.34
N LYS A 83 7.77 17.26 -8.23
CA LYS A 83 7.70 18.62 -7.66
C LYS A 83 8.55 19.67 -8.40
N ASN A 84 9.00 19.38 -9.63
CA ASN A 84 9.54 20.35 -10.59
C ASN A 84 8.65 20.49 -11.85
N GLY A 85 7.38 20.11 -11.80
CA GLY A 85 6.43 20.41 -12.87
C GLY A 85 5.44 19.27 -13.06
N VAL A 86 4.25 19.47 -12.51
CA VAL A 86 2.99 19.69 -13.25
C VAL A 86 1.93 19.82 -12.15
N PHE A 87 1.87 21.02 -11.59
CA PHE A 87 0.69 21.82 -11.29
C PHE A 87 1.20 23.25 -11.15
#